data_AF-A0A2S9FS04-F1
#
_entry.id   AF-A0A2S9FS04-F1
#
_cell.length_a   1.000
_cell.length_b   1.000
_cell.length_c   1.000
_cell.angle_alpha   90.00
_cell.angle_beta   90.00
_cell.angle_gamma   90.00
#
_symmetry.space_group_name_H-M   'P 1'
#
loop_
_entity.id
_entity.type
_entity.pdbx_description
1 polymer ?
#
loop_
_entity_poly.entity_id
_entity_poly.type
_entity_poly.pdbx_seq_one_letter_code
_entity_poly.pdbx_strand_id
1 'polypeptide(L)'
;VLLGLVVEKVSGQTLPNFVHEHITTPLGMDDTSFPTDDSFPKPHAAGYTMQTADGRETTATDWNPSWAWAAGGMISTVRDMHIWAPALATGTL
;
A
#
# COMPACT_ATOMS: atom_id res chain seq x y z
N VAL A 1 -10.26 -6.87 -1.80
CA VAL A 1 -10.84 -6.50 -3.11
C VAL A 1 -12.22 -5.86 -2.97
N LEU A 2 -13.30 -6.58 -2.65
CA LEU A 2 -14.68 -6.03 -2.72
C LEU A 2 -14.90 -4.73 -1.92
N LEU A 3 -14.32 -4.57 -0.73
CA LEU A 3 -14.46 -3.33 0.05
C LEU A 3 -13.88 -2.10 -0.68
N GLY A 4 -12.79 -2.26 -1.42
CA GLY A 4 -12.25 -1.18 -2.26
C GLY A 4 -13.25 -0.73 -3.32
N LEU A 5 -13.94 -1.68 -3.98
CA LEU A 5 -14.98 -1.36 -4.97
C LEU A 5 -16.18 -0.63 -4.35
N VAL A 6 -16.53 -0.94 -3.09
CA VAL A 6 -17.57 -0.20 -2.37
C VAL A 6 -17.15 1.24 -2.14
N VAL A 7 -15.90 1.47 -1.71
CA VAL A 7 -15.35 2.83 -1.56
C VAL A 7 -15.43 3.58 -2.89
N GLU A 8 -14.98 2.99 -3.99
CA GLU A 8 -15.04 3.65 -5.29
C GLU A 8 -16.49 3.93 -5.72
N LYS A 9 -17.40 2.98 -5.51
CA LYS A 9 -18.81 3.12 -5.89
C LYS A 9 -19.53 4.22 -5.11
N VAL A 10 -19.25 4.33 -3.81
CA VAL A 10 -19.92 5.29 -2.91
C VAL A 10 -19.29 6.67 -3.00
N SER A 11 -17.96 6.76 -3.11
CA SER A 11 -17.24 8.03 -3.18
C SER A 11 -17.20 8.64 -4.58
N GLY A 12 -17.29 7.82 -5.64
CA GLY A 12 -17.05 8.24 -7.02
C GLY A 12 -15.57 8.48 -7.35
N GLN A 13 -14.66 8.14 -6.44
CA GLN A 13 -13.20 8.26 -6.62
C GLN A 13 -12.55 6.91 -6.89
N THR A 14 -11.35 6.90 -7.48
CA THR A 14 -10.52 5.69 -7.46
C THR A 14 -10.02 5.45 -6.04
N LEU A 15 -9.78 4.19 -5.67
CA LEU A 15 -9.31 3.86 -4.33
C LEU A 15 -7.97 4.55 -3.98
N PRO A 16 -6.96 4.61 -4.88
CA PRO A 16 -5.74 5.37 -4.62
C PRO A 16 -6.00 6.85 -4.32
N ASN A 17 -6.88 7.50 -5.07
CA ASN A 17 -7.19 8.91 -4.86
C ASN A 17 -7.92 9.13 -3.53
N PHE A 18 -8.89 8.27 -3.22
CA PHE A 18 -9.62 8.34 -1.95
C PHE A 18 -8.68 8.19 -0.75
N VAL A 19 -7.79 7.19 -0.78
CA VAL A 19 -6.79 6.99 0.29
C VAL A 19 -5.83 8.17 0.36
N HIS A 20 -5.42 8.70 -0.79
CA HIS A 20 -4.51 9.84 -0.83
C HIS A 20 -5.12 11.11 -0.22
N GLU A 21 -6.37 11.42 -0.59
CA GLU A 21 -7.09 12.61 -0.14
C GLU A 21 -7.51 12.51 1.33
N HIS A 22 -8.00 11.35 1.77
CA HIS A 22 -8.64 11.22 3.09
C HIS A 22 -7.74 10.62 4.17
N ILE A 23 -6.57 10.06 3.81
CA ILE A 23 -5.68 9.40 4.78
C ILE A 23 -4.25 9.93 4.67
N THR A 24 -3.56 9.72 3.54
CA THR A 24 -2.12 9.99 3.49
C THR A 24 -1.81 11.49 3.51
N THR A 25 -2.56 12.31 2.77
CA THR A 25 -2.35 13.77 2.74
C THR A 25 -2.65 14.43 4.09
N PRO A 26 -3.80 14.17 4.76
CA PRO A 26 -4.09 14.75 6.08
C PRO A 26 -3.07 14.38 7.16
N LEU A 27 -2.50 13.17 7.08
CA LEU A 27 -1.50 12.68 8.04
C LEU A 27 -0.06 13.06 7.66
N GLY A 28 0.19 13.60 6.47
CA GLY A 28 1.55 13.88 5.98
C GLY A 28 2.39 12.60 5.76
N MET A 29 1.76 11.53 5.28
CA MET A 29 2.42 10.26 4.92
C MET A 29 2.97 10.33 3.49
N ASP A 30 3.99 11.17 3.31
CA ASP A 30 4.53 11.52 1.98
C ASP A 30 5.27 10.37 1.28
N ASP A 31 5.70 9.34 2.01
CA ASP A 31 6.40 8.16 1.47
C ASP A 31 5.47 6.95 1.33
N THR A 32 4.16 7.17 1.34
CA THR A 32 3.13 6.12 1.20
C THR A 32 2.45 6.21 -0.16
N SER A 33 2.41 5.10 -0.89
CA SER A 33 1.90 5.04 -2.26
C SER A 33 1.03 3.81 -2.52
N PHE A 34 0.29 3.86 -3.63
CA PHE A 34 -0.58 2.79 -4.08
C PHE A 34 -0.31 2.47 -5.56
N PRO A 35 0.80 1.76 -5.87
CA PRO A 35 1.16 1.44 -7.24
C PRO A 35 0.21 0.42 -7.88
N THR A 36 0.07 0.51 -9.20
CA THR A 36 -0.64 -0.48 -10.04
C THR A 36 0.31 -1.27 -10.95
N ASP A 37 1.60 -1.00 -10.84
CA ASP A 37 2.72 -1.61 -11.57
C ASP A 37 3.77 -2.14 -10.57
N ASP A 38 4.94 -2.53 -11.04
CA ASP A 38 6.07 -2.98 -10.22
C ASP A 38 6.90 -1.83 -9.62
N SER A 39 6.41 -0.59 -9.66
CA SER A 39 7.15 0.54 -9.11
C SER A 39 7.32 0.43 -7.60
N PHE A 40 8.59 0.54 -7.15
CA PHE A 40 8.96 0.57 -5.75
C PHE A 40 9.83 1.81 -5.47
N PRO A 41 9.33 2.79 -4.68
CA PRO A 41 10.08 3.98 -4.29
C PRO A 41 11.45 3.65 -3.68
N LYS A 42 12.49 4.42 -4.03
CA LYS A 42 13.85 4.27 -3.50
C LYS A 42 14.10 5.27 -2.36
N PRO A 43 14.94 4.92 -1.37
CA PRO A 43 15.60 3.62 -1.19
C PRO A 43 14.66 2.56 -0.59
N HIS A 44 14.83 1.30 -0.97
CA HIS A 44 14.14 0.16 -0.36
C HIS A 44 15.09 -1.04 -0.23
N ALA A 45 14.77 -1.96 0.68
CA ALA A 45 15.44 -3.24 0.78
C ALA A 45 14.97 -4.20 -0.33
N ALA A 46 15.80 -5.17 -0.69
CA ALA A 46 15.38 -6.25 -1.57
C ALA A 46 14.39 -7.20 -0.85
N GLY A 47 13.34 -7.60 -1.56
CA GLY A 47 12.39 -8.62 -1.12
C GLY A 47 12.75 -9.99 -1.67
N TYR A 48 12.57 -11.02 -0.84
CA TYR A 48 12.87 -12.42 -1.19
C TYR A 48 11.69 -13.31 -0.80
N THR A 49 11.47 -14.39 -1.56
CA THR A 49 10.42 -15.37 -1.29
C THR A 49 10.88 -16.78 -1.62
N MET A 50 10.34 -17.76 -0.89
CA MET A 50 10.48 -19.20 -1.19
C MET A 50 9.16 -19.79 -1.75
N GLN A 51 8.16 -18.95 -2.04
CA GLN A 51 6.89 -19.34 -2.66
C GLN A 51 7.09 -19.57 -4.18
N THR A 52 8.00 -20.46 -4.54
CA THR A 52 8.30 -20.88 -5.90
C THR A 52 7.90 -22.34 -6.11
N ALA A 53 7.77 -22.76 -7.37
CA ALA A 53 7.41 -24.14 -7.70
C ALA A 53 8.42 -25.18 -7.17
N ASP A 54 9.68 -24.79 -6.99
CA ASP A 54 10.76 -25.64 -6.48
C ASP A 54 11.15 -25.36 -5.02
N GLY A 55 10.46 -24.44 -4.34
CA GLY A 55 10.68 -24.06 -2.95
C GLY A 55 12.00 -23.32 -2.69
N ARG A 56 12.73 -22.90 -3.73
CA ARG A 56 13.97 -22.14 -3.59
C ARG A 56 13.71 -20.65 -3.44
N GLU A 57 14.63 -19.97 -2.76
CA GLU A 57 14.58 -18.52 -2.65
C GLU A 57 14.77 -17.86 -4.02
N THR A 58 13.97 -16.82 -4.29
CA THR A 58 14.15 -15.91 -5.43
C THR A 58 13.86 -14.47 -5.01
N THR A 59 14.37 -13.51 -5.78
CA THR A 59 14.05 -12.09 -5.61
C THR A 59 12.59 -11.84 -6.00
N ALA A 60 11.88 -11.12 -5.14
CA ALA A 60 10.49 -10.74 -5.31
C ALA A 60 10.26 -9.22 -5.15
N THR A 61 11.33 -8.41 -5.11
CA THR A 61 11.26 -6.95 -4.94
C THR A 61 10.31 -6.29 -5.96
N ASP A 62 10.44 -6.66 -7.23
CA ASP A 62 9.74 -6.01 -8.35
C ASP A 62 8.47 -6.79 -8.75
N TRP A 63 7.82 -7.47 -7.79
CA TRP A 63 6.52 -8.09 -8.02
C TRP A 63 5.42 -7.02 -8.06
N ASN A 64 4.69 -6.94 -9.17
CA ASN A 64 3.53 -6.04 -9.28
C ASN A 64 2.46 -6.41 -8.22
N PRO A 65 2.09 -5.51 -7.29
CA PRO A 65 1.17 -5.82 -6.20
C PRO A 65 -0.32 -5.64 -6.56
N SER A 66 -0.63 -5.33 -7.82
CA SER A 66 -2.01 -5.11 -8.30
C SER A 66 -2.94 -6.30 -8.11
N TRP A 67 -2.40 -7.52 -7.97
CA TRP A 67 -3.21 -8.71 -7.66
C TRP A 67 -3.82 -8.66 -6.24
N ALA A 68 -3.16 -7.97 -5.29
CA ALA A 68 -3.71 -7.74 -3.95
C ALA A 68 -4.61 -6.50 -3.91
N TRP A 69 -4.23 -5.44 -4.63
CA TRP A 69 -4.95 -4.16 -4.72
C TRP A 69 -5.39 -3.66 -3.33
N ALA A 70 -6.68 -3.40 -3.10
CA ALA A 70 -7.23 -2.93 -1.82
C ALA A 70 -6.90 -3.81 -0.61
N ALA A 71 -6.49 -5.07 -0.80
CA ALA A 71 -6.17 -5.99 0.28
C ALA A 71 -4.71 -5.93 0.74
N GLY A 72 -3.81 -5.31 -0.03
CA GLY A 72 -2.38 -5.31 0.30
C GLY A 72 -1.45 -4.68 -0.74
N GLY A 73 -1.96 -3.82 -1.61
CA GLY A 73 -1.22 -3.22 -2.72
C GLY A 73 -0.50 -1.91 -2.39
N MET A 74 -0.60 -1.43 -1.15
CA MET A 74 0.05 -0.18 -0.73
C MET A 74 1.50 -0.42 -0.31
N ILE A 75 2.35 0.57 -0.56
CA ILE A 75 3.73 0.65 -0.08
C ILE A 75 3.81 1.81 0.92
N SER A 76 4.57 1.64 1.99
CA SER A 76 4.80 2.69 3.00
C SER A 76 6.19 2.53 3.62
N THR A 77 6.57 3.49 4.48
CA THR A 77 7.78 3.42 5.29
C THR A 77 7.45 3.21 6.76
N VAL A 78 8.42 2.74 7.54
CA VAL A 78 8.27 2.65 9.01
C VAL A 78 7.95 4.02 9.62
N ARG A 79 8.50 5.09 9.05
CA ARG A 79 8.25 6.47 9.48
C ARG A 79 6.78 6.85 9.31
N ASP A 80 6.20 6.62 8.13
CA ASP A 80 4.80 6.93 7.86
C ASP A 80 3.85 6.04 8.67
N MET A 81 4.18 4.76 8.80
CA MET A 81 3.40 3.83 9.64
C MET A 81 3.42 4.23 11.12
N HIS A 82 4.46 4.91 11.59
CA HIS A 82 4.53 5.46 12.95
C HIS A 82 3.62 6.68 13.14
N ILE A 83 3.20 7.35 12.06
CA ILE A 83 2.18 8.40 12.07
C ILE A 83 0.78 7.77 12.03
N TRP A 84 0.57 6.84 11.10
CA TRP A 84 -0.74 6.24 10.85
C TRP A 84 -1.27 5.41 12.02
N ALA A 85 -0.44 4.55 12.62
CA ALA A 85 -0.93 3.60 13.63
C ALA A 85 -1.50 4.29 14.88
N PRO A 86 -0.85 5.32 15.47
CA PRO A 86 -1.45 6.10 16.54
C PRO A 86 -2.71 6.84 16.08
N ALA A 87 -2.69 7.50 14.91
CA ALA A 87 -3.84 8.26 14.43
C ALA A 87 -5.10 7.41 14.27
N LEU A 88 -4.94 6.19 13.75
CA LEU A 88 -6.01 5.19 13.69
C LEU A 88 -6.48 4.77 15.09
N ALA A 89 -5.54 4.50 16.00
CA ALA A 89 -5.86 4.00 17.34
C ALA A 89 -6.53 5.05 18.24
N THR A 90 -6.21 6.34 18.05
CA THR A 90 -6.71 7.44 18.89
C THR A 90 -7.80 8.27 18.23
N GLY A 91 -8.11 8.01 16.95
CA GLY A 91 -9.16 8.73 16.21
C GLY A 91 -8.79 10.19 15.94
N THR A 92 -7.54 10.45 15.56
CA THR A 92 -7.04 11.81 15.27
C THR A 92 -6.82 12.05 13.77
N LEU A 93 -7.45 11.22 12.93
CA LEU A 93 -7.57 11.45 11.50
C LEU A 93 -8.65 12.49 11.22
#